data_AF-A0A834ZJ22-F1
#
_entry.id   AF-A0A834ZJ22-F1
#
_cell.length_a   1.000
_cell.length_b   1.000
_cell.length_c   1.000
_cell.angle_alpha   90.00
_cell.angle_beta   90.00
_cell.angle_gamma   90.00
#
_symmetry.space_group_name_H-M   'P 1'
#
loop_
_entity.id
_entity.type
_entity.pdbx_description
1 polymer ?
#
loop_
_entity_poly.entity_id
_entity_poly.type
_entity_poly.pdbx_seq_one_letter_code
_entity_poly.pdbx_strand_id
1 'polypeptide(L)'
;MQILMRAISSPPFGNYHVWWSLADTKYAGTALFVKKCFQPKKVSFSLDRPASKHEPDGRVILAEFESFRLLNTYVPNNGWKDEETSFQRRRKWDKRILEFVLQSSDKPLIWCGDLNVSHQEIDVSHPDFFSNAKLNGYTPPNKEDYGQPGFTLAERKRFGTILKECVRLGKLIDAYRFLHTDKDMNCGFSWSGNPIGKHRGKKMRIDYFTVSEKLKDRIVACEMHGHGIELEGPVLSFTHA
;
A
#
# COMPACT_ATOMS: atom_id res chain seq x y z
N MET A 1 24.42 -11.74 -1.39
CA MET A 1 23.40 -12.37 -2.27
C MET A 1 23.26 -13.88 -2.05
N GLN A 2 24.36 -14.65 -1.94
CA GLN A 2 24.32 -16.13 -1.81
C GLN A 2 23.57 -16.69 -0.59
N ILE A 3 23.68 -16.01 0.57
CA ILE A 3 22.98 -16.40 1.81
C ILE A 3 21.46 -16.23 1.67
N LEU A 4 21.02 -15.09 1.12
CA LEU A 4 19.59 -14.82 0.88
C LEU A 4 18.99 -15.85 -0.08
N MET A 5 19.70 -16.15 -1.18
CA MET A 5 19.24 -17.14 -2.17
C MET A 5 19.12 -18.55 -1.57
N ARG A 6 20.04 -18.95 -0.67
CA ARG A 6 19.92 -20.23 0.07
C ARG A 6 18.72 -20.25 1.01
N ALA A 7 18.48 -19.15 1.74
CA ALA A 7 17.34 -19.05 2.65
C ALA A 7 15.99 -19.16 1.93
N ILE A 8 15.82 -18.44 0.81
CA ILE A 8 14.57 -18.50 0.02
C ILE A 8 14.42 -19.80 -0.79
N SER A 9 15.50 -20.56 -0.99
CA SER A 9 15.44 -21.87 -1.66
C SER A 9 15.10 -23.01 -0.69
N SER A 10 15.10 -22.74 0.62
CA SER A 10 14.84 -23.71 1.68
C SER A 10 13.39 -23.55 2.21
N PRO A 11 12.81 -24.57 2.87
CA PRO A 11 11.51 -24.44 3.52
C PRO A 11 11.48 -23.25 4.51
N PRO A 12 10.35 -22.51 4.60
CA PRO A 12 9.07 -22.73 3.91
C PRO A 12 9.02 -22.16 2.48
N PHE A 13 10.05 -21.45 2.01
CA PHE A 13 10.02 -20.66 0.78
C PHE A 13 10.41 -21.43 -0.49
N GLY A 14 10.99 -22.64 -0.37
CA GLY A 14 11.41 -23.46 -1.52
C GLY A 14 10.29 -23.77 -2.53
N ASN A 15 9.01 -23.67 -2.13
CA ASN A 15 7.84 -23.84 -3.00
C ASN A 15 7.24 -22.53 -3.55
N TYR A 16 7.99 -21.43 -3.48
CA TYR A 16 7.57 -20.13 -4.01
C TYR A 16 8.47 -19.69 -5.17
N HIS A 17 7.88 -19.01 -6.14
CA HIS A 17 8.57 -18.06 -7.00
C HIS A 17 8.67 -16.73 -6.26
N VAL A 18 9.83 -16.10 -6.34
CA VAL A 18 10.10 -14.82 -5.69
C VAL A 18 10.55 -13.81 -6.74
N TRP A 19 9.85 -12.68 -6.79
CA TRP A 19 10.28 -11.51 -7.55
C TRP A 19 10.64 -10.40 -6.59
N TRP A 20 11.74 -9.73 -6.87
CA TRP A 20 12.21 -8.57 -6.12
C TRP A 20 12.03 -7.34 -7.00
N SER A 21 11.65 -6.21 -6.43
CA SER A 21 11.81 -4.90 -7.05
C SER A 21 12.73 -4.12 -6.14
N LEU A 22 14.02 -4.06 -6.49
CA LEU A 22 15.05 -3.51 -5.62
C LEU A 22 15.24 -2.03 -5.90
N ALA A 23 15.37 -1.24 -4.83
CA ALA A 23 15.75 0.16 -4.94
C ALA A 23 17.27 0.28 -5.12
N ASP A 24 17.71 1.32 -5.84
CA ASP A 24 19.13 1.69 -5.97
C ASP A 24 19.69 2.27 -4.65
N THR A 25 18.81 2.59 -3.70
CA THR A 25 19.16 3.09 -2.36
C THR A 25 18.86 2.03 -1.28
N LYS A 26 19.35 2.27 -0.06
CA LYS A 26 19.04 1.41 1.11
C LYS A 26 17.59 1.54 1.59
N TYR A 27 16.81 2.44 0.99
CA TYR A 27 15.44 2.75 1.39
C TYR A 27 14.48 2.29 0.31
N ALA A 28 13.41 1.61 0.70
CA ALA A 28 12.42 0.95 -0.17
C ALA A 28 12.85 -0.41 -0.73
N GLY A 29 12.26 -0.79 -1.85
CA GLY A 29 12.25 -2.15 -2.36
C GLY A 29 11.04 -2.96 -1.88
N THR A 30 10.59 -3.87 -2.74
CA THR A 30 9.45 -4.76 -2.48
C THR A 30 9.75 -6.16 -2.97
N ALA A 31 9.01 -7.14 -2.46
CA ALA A 31 9.08 -8.53 -2.90
C ALA A 31 7.67 -9.09 -3.11
N LEU A 32 7.57 -10.04 -4.02
CA LEU A 32 6.35 -10.81 -4.25
C LEU A 32 6.69 -12.29 -4.23
N PHE A 33 6.03 -13.03 -3.34
CA PHE A 33 6.13 -14.47 -3.21
C PHE A 33 4.85 -15.11 -3.74
N VAL A 34 4.97 -15.98 -4.74
CA VAL A 34 3.84 -16.72 -5.32
C VAL A 34 4.14 -18.20 -5.24
N LYS A 35 3.24 -19.02 -4.70
CA LYS A 35 3.44 -20.48 -4.69
C LYS A 35 3.63 -20.99 -6.11
N LYS A 36 4.54 -21.94 -6.33
CA LYS A 36 4.90 -22.48 -7.65
C LYS A 36 3.74 -23.12 -8.42
N CYS A 37 2.66 -23.50 -7.74
CA CYS A 37 1.44 -23.98 -8.39
C CYS A 37 0.63 -22.87 -9.08
N PHE A 38 0.91 -21.60 -8.78
CA PHE A 38 0.32 -20.46 -9.47
C PHE A 38 1.35 -19.83 -10.41
N GLN A 39 0.93 -19.56 -11.65
CA GLN A 39 1.79 -19.04 -12.69
C GLN A 39 1.29 -17.66 -13.15
N PRO A 40 1.97 -16.56 -12.80
CA PRO A 40 1.72 -15.28 -13.45
C PRO A 40 2.09 -15.39 -14.93
N LYS A 41 1.23 -14.89 -15.83
CA LYS A 41 1.52 -14.75 -17.26
C LYS A 41 2.65 -13.76 -17.51
N LYS A 42 2.73 -12.73 -16.67
CA LYS A 42 3.70 -11.65 -16.80
C LYS A 42 3.95 -11.00 -15.45
N VAL A 43 5.21 -10.60 -15.22
CA VAL A 43 5.58 -9.77 -14.08
C VAL A 43 6.35 -8.56 -14.59
N SER A 44 6.02 -7.37 -14.09
CA SER A 44 6.69 -6.11 -14.41
C SER A 44 6.95 -5.28 -13.15
N PHE A 45 7.88 -4.36 -13.23
CA PHE A 45 8.38 -3.57 -12.10
C PHE A 45 8.16 -2.06 -12.26
N SER A 46 7.27 -1.67 -13.18
CA SER A 46 6.90 -0.29 -13.48
C SER A 46 5.41 -0.22 -13.85
N LEU A 47 4.80 0.95 -13.63
CA LEU A 47 3.42 1.24 -14.01
C LEU A 47 3.29 1.67 -15.48
N ASP A 48 4.29 2.39 -16.00
CA ASP A 48 4.13 3.17 -17.23
C ASP A 48 4.41 2.34 -18.48
N ARG A 49 5.36 1.40 -18.39
CA ARG A 49 5.73 0.50 -19.49
C ARG A 49 6.12 -0.86 -18.93
N PRO A 50 5.80 -1.97 -19.62
CA PRO A 50 6.35 -3.26 -19.27
C PRO A 50 7.88 -3.24 -19.30
N ALA A 51 8.47 -3.12 -18.11
CA ALA A 51 9.91 -3.15 -17.92
C ALA A 51 10.27 -4.44 -17.16
N SER A 52 11.31 -5.13 -17.66
CA SER A 52 11.96 -6.23 -16.97
C SER A 52 12.95 -5.76 -15.90
N LYS A 53 13.41 -4.50 -15.99
CA LYS A 53 14.25 -3.84 -15.00
C LYS A 53 13.39 -3.09 -13.98
N HIS A 54 13.81 -3.11 -12.72
CA HIS A 54 13.19 -2.34 -11.64
C HIS A 54 13.35 -0.84 -11.87
N GLU A 55 12.36 -0.06 -11.44
CA GLU A 55 12.54 1.39 -11.27
C GLU A 55 13.55 1.66 -10.14
N PRO A 56 14.31 2.77 -10.19
CA PRO A 56 15.31 3.10 -9.16
C PRO A 56 14.81 3.07 -7.72
N ASP A 57 13.51 3.28 -7.51
CA ASP A 57 12.88 3.28 -6.19
C ASP A 57 12.40 1.88 -5.73
N GLY A 58 12.29 0.88 -6.63
CA GLY A 58 11.90 -0.50 -6.28
C GLY A 58 10.47 -0.66 -5.71
N ARG A 59 9.58 0.29 -5.98
CA ARG A 59 8.27 0.43 -5.29
C ARG A 59 7.10 -0.26 -5.98
N VAL A 60 7.32 -0.96 -7.09
CA VAL A 60 6.25 -1.55 -7.90
C VAL A 60 6.61 -2.99 -8.26
N ILE A 61 5.66 -3.90 -8.02
CA ILE A 61 5.59 -5.21 -8.68
C ILE A 61 4.15 -5.38 -9.19
N LEU A 62 4.01 -5.55 -10.49
CA LEU A 62 2.76 -5.84 -11.16
C LEU A 62 2.82 -7.26 -11.72
N ALA A 63 2.06 -8.18 -11.15
CA ALA A 63 1.90 -9.55 -11.63
C ALA A 63 0.54 -9.71 -12.31
N GLU A 64 0.53 -10.23 -13.53
CA GLU A 64 -0.68 -10.52 -14.29
C GLU A 64 -0.95 -12.01 -14.29
N PHE A 65 -2.10 -12.40 -13.76
CA PHE A 65 -2.62 -13.77 -13.82
C PHE A 65 -3.66 -13.89 -14.94
N GLU A 66 -4.17 -15.11 -15.15
CA GLU A 66 -5.24 -15.38 -16.10
C GLU A 66 -6.46 -14.48 -15.82
N SER A 67 -6.96 -14.51 -14.58
CA SER A 67 -8.24 -13.91 -14.19
C SER A 67 -8.14 -12.54 -13.53
N PHE A 68 -6.97 -12.12 -13.06
CA PHE A 68 -6.79 -10.84 -12.38
C PHE A 68 -5.35 -10.30 -12.49
N ARG A 69 -5.14 -9.07 -12.06
CA ARG A 69 -3.83 -8.42 -11.90
C ARG A 69 -3.60 -8.13 -10.42
N LEU A 70 -2.39 -8.39 -9.94
CA LEU A 70 -1.93 -8.02 -8.61
C LEU A 70 -0.90 -6.90 -8.75
N LEU A 71 -1.23 -5.73 -8.24
CA LEU A 71 -0.30 -4.61 -8.11
C LEU A 71 0.12 -4.51 -6.64
N ASN A 72 1.38 -4.83 -6.34
CA ASN A 72 1.99 -4.56 -5.05
C ASN A 72 2.77 -3.25 -5.14
N THR A 73 2.54 -2.34 -4.20
CA THR A 73 3.27 -1.08 -4.12
C THR A 73 3.73 -0.74 -2.72
N TYR A 74 4.89 -0.10 -2.63
CA TYR A 74 5.29 0.67 -1.44
C TYR A 74 5.29 2.17 -1.78
N VAL A 75 4.21 2.86 -1.44
CA VAL A 75 4.00 4.26 -1.81
C VAL A 75 4.99 5.18 -1.07
N PRO A 76 5.60 6.19 -1.72
CA PRO A 76 6.48 7.12 -1.04
C PRO A 76 5.76 7.86 0.10
N ASN A 77 6.31 7.81 1.31
CA ASN A 77 5.85 8.66 2.40
C ASN A 77 6.18 10.13 2.11
N ASN A 78 5.27 11.04 2.47
CA ASN A 78 5.44 12.48 2.28
C ASN A 78 6.55 13.08 3.15
N GLY A 79 6.88 12.46 4.28
CA GLY A 79 7.80 13.03 5.26
C GLY A 79 7.32 14.38 5.79
N TRP A 80 8.10 14.95 6.70
CA TRP A 80 7.69 16.15 7.43
C TRP A 80 8.17 17.46 6.83
N LYS A 81 9.14 17.41 5.92
CA LYS A 81 9.76 18.59 5.36
C LYS A 81 9.63 18.55 3.86
N ASP A 82 9.47 19.73 3.29
CA ASP A 82 9.75 19.96 1.90
C ASP A 82 11.26 20.02 1.68
N GLU A 83 11.97 18.93 1.98
CA GLU A 83 13.35 18.73 1.49
C GLU A 83 13.24 18.47 -0.02
N GLU A 84 12.99 19.58 -0.72
CA GLU A 84 12.93 19.93 -2.14
C GLU A 84 12.15 19.02 -3.11
N THR A 85 11.65 17.86 -2.69
CA THR A 85 10.92 16.96 -3.59
C THR A 85 9.89 16.06 -2.91
N SER A 86 9.75 16.01 -1.58
CA SER A 86 8.98 14.92 -0.95
C SER A 86 7.47 14.98 -1.23
N PHE A 87 6.83 16.13 -0.98
CA PHE A 87 5.41 16.33 -1.32
C PHE A 87 5.16 16.22 -2.83
N GLN A 88 6.06 16.78 -3.64
CA GLN A 88 5.97 16.71 -5.09
C GLN A 88 6.11 15.28 -5.61
N ARG A 89 7.03 14.49 -5.04
CA ARG A 89 7.25 13.08 -5.37
C ARG A 89 6.00 12.26 -5.06
N ARG A 90 5.37 12.48 -3.90
CA ARG A 90 4.09 11.83 -3.57
C ARG A 90 2.97 12.25 -4.52
N ARG A 91 2.82 13.55 -4.82
CA ARG A 91 1.82 14.03 -5.78
C ARG A 91 2.01 13.42 -7.18
N LYS A 92 3.26 13.35 -7.66
CA LYS A 92 3.62 12.69 -8.93
C LYS A 92 3.29 11.19 -8.89
N TRP A 93 3.60 10.52 -7.78
CA TRP A 93 3.26 9.12 -7.57
C TRP A 93 1.75 8.87 -7.61
N ASP A 94 0.97 9.62 -6.84
CA ASP A 94 -0.50 9.49 -6.78
C ASP A 94 -1.11 9.72 -8.18
N LYS A 95 -0.57 10.68 -8.94
CA LYS A 95 -0.97 10.92 -10.33
C LYS A 95 -0.66 9.72 -11.23
N ARG A 96 0.54 9.12 -11.13
CA ARG A 96 0.90 7.91 -11.90
C ARG A 96 -0.03 6.73 -11.60
N ILE A 97 -0.37 6.51 -10.32
CA ILE A 97 -1.33 5.46 -9.94
C ILE A 97 -2.71 5.75 -10.52
N LEU A 98 -3.19 7.00 -10.42
CA LEU A 98 -4.47 7.40 -11.00
C LEU A 98 -4.50 7.15 -12.52
N GLU A 99 -3.45 7.54 -13.24
CA GLU A 99 -3.33 7.31 -14.69
C GLU A 99 -3.31 5.80 -15.01
N PHE A 100 -2.54 5.00 -14.26
CA PHE A 100 -2.51 3.54 -14.42
C PHE A 100 -3.89 2.91 -14.24
N VAL A 101 -4.61 3.33 -13.20
CA VAL A 101 -5.95 2.85 -12.87
C VAL A 101 -6.96 3.25 -13.97
N LEU A 102 -6.90 4.49 -14.45
CA LEU A 102 -7.75 5.00 -15.53
C LEU A 102 -7.52 4.27 -16.86
N GLN A 103 -6.27 3.89 -17.14
CA GLN A 103 -5.88 3.19 -18.36
C GLN A 103 -5.99 1.66 -18.26
N SER A 104 -6.35 1.12 -17.10
CA SER A 104 -6.42 -0.32 -16.88
C SER A 104 -7.51 -0.98 -17.73
N SER A 105 -7.22 -2.21 -18.18
CA SER A 105 -8.16 -3.04 -18.94
C SER A 105 -9.31 -3.53 -18.05
N ASP A 106 -10.29 -4.23 -18.64
CA ASP A 106 -11.43 -4.77 -17.89
C ASP A 106 -11.07 -5.94 -16.95
N LYS A 107 -9.82 -6.42 -17.00
CA LYS A 107 -9.30 -7.49 -16.13
C LYS A 107 -9.23 -6.96 -14.68
N PRO A 108 -9.88 -7.62 -13.71
CA PRO A 108 -9.91 -7.19 -12.31
C PRO A 108 -8.52 -6.93 -11.73
N LEU A 109 -8.42 -5.90 -10.89
CA LEU A 109 -7.20 -5.47 -10.21
C LEU A 109 -7.35 -5.69 -8.69
N ILE A 110 -6.29 -6.23 -8.10
CA ILE A 110 -6.04 -6.19 -6.66
C ILE A 110 -4.80 -5.31 -6.49
N TRP A 111 -4.93 -4.17 -5.82
CA TRP A 111 -3.82 -3.27 -5.51
C TRP A 111 -3.57 -3.26 -3.99
N CYS A 112 -2.37 -3.68 -3.59
CA CYS A 112 -1.99 -3.86 -2.20
C CYS A 112 -0.61 -3.31 -1.84
N GLY A 113 -0.31 -3.33 -0.54
CA GLY A 113 0.94 -2.92 0.08
C GLY A 113 0.78 -1.72 1.02
N ASP A 114 1.90 -1.15 1.44
CA ASP A 114 1.92 0.09 2.23
C ASP A 114 1.64 1.28 1.31
N LEU A 115 0.45 1.84 1.43
CA LEU A 115 -0.02 2.97 0.64
C LEU A 115 0.28 4.33 1.28
N ASN A 116 0.90 4.33 2.47
CA ASN A 116 1.29 5.53 3.22
C ASN A 116 0.16 6.56 3.29
N VAL A 117 -1.06 6.11 3.58
CA VAL A 117 -2.24 6.96 3.78
C VAL A 117 -3.26 6.23 4.66
N SER A 118 -3.84 6.90 5.63
CA SER A 118 -5.03 6.48 6.36
C SER A 118 -6.21 7.28 5.80
N HIS A 119 -7.11 6.62 5.08
CA HIS A 119 -8.11 7.28 4.24
C HIS A 119 -9.14 8.09 5.05
N GLN A 120 -9.71 7.48 6.08
CA GLN A 120 -10.79 8.04 6.88
C GLN A 120 -10.36 8.24 8.33
N GLU A 121 -11.09 9.04 9.11
CA GLU A 121 -10.75 9.27 10.52
C GLU A 121 -10.79 8.00 11.37
N ILE A 122 -11.65 7.07 10.98
CA ILE A 122 -11.72 5.73 11.59
C ILE A 122 -10.44 4.91 11.38
N ASP A 123 -9.61 5.26 10.40
CA ASP A 123 -8.34 4.59 10.07
C ASP A 123 -7.16 5.08 10.91
N VAL A 124 -7.40 6.01 11.84
CA VAL A 124 -6.40 6.45 12.80
C VAL A 124 -6.92 6.42 14.21
N SER A 125 -6.05 6.09 15.16
CA SER A 125 -6.38 6.07 16.59
C SER A 125 -6.76 7.45 17.15
N HIS A 126 -6.04 8.51 16.74
CA HIS A 126 -6.15 9.86 17.29
C HIS A 126 -6.25 10.90 16.15
N PRO A 127 -7.44 11.06 15.52
CA PRO A 127 -7.60 11.92 14.35
C PRO A 127 -7.16 13.36 14.60
N ASP A 128 -7.56 13.97 15.72
CA ASP A 128 -7.18 15.36 16.04
C ASP A 128 -5.67 15.55 16.19
N PHE A 129 -4.99 14.58 16.80
CA PHE A 129 -3.53 14.62 16.90
C PHE A 129 -2.92 14.58 15.51
N PHE A 130 -3.31 13.62 14.67
CA PHE A 130 -2.70 13.44 13.35
C PHE A 130 -3.01 14.61 12.41
N SER A 131 -4.23 15.16 12.46
CA SER A 131 -4.62 16.33 11.66
C SER A 131 -3.81 17.59 12.00
N ASN A 132 -3.40 17.75 13.26
CA ASN A 132 -2.72 18.95 13.75
C ASN A 132 -1.23 18.76 14.03
N ALA A 133 -0.69 17.55 13.83
CA ALA A 133 0.67 17.23 14.20
C ALA A 133 1.68 18.09 13.42
N LYS A 134 2.75 18.49 14.11
CA LYS A 134 3.89 19.21 13.56
C LYS A 134 5.19 18.53 13.98
N LEU A 135 6.22 18.61 13.14
CA LEU A 135 7.59 18.23 13.50
C LEU A 135 8.41 19.50 13.72
N ASN A 136 8.89 19.70 14.94
CA ASN A 136 9.76 20.83 15.31
C ASN A 136 9.19 22.20 14.91
N GLY A 137 7.87 22.37 15.04
CA GLY A 137 7.18 23.61 14.65
C GLY A 137 7.04 23.85 13.15
N TYR A 138 7.61 22.97 12.31
CA TYR A 138 7.50 23.09 10.85
C TYR A 138 6.04 23.12 10.42
N THR A 139 5.75 24.05 9.52
CA THR A 139 4.45 24.21 8.89
C THR A 139 4.67 24.18 7.38
N PRO A 140 4.08 23.21 6.65
CA PRO A 140 4.18 23.15 5.20
C PRO A 140 3.72 24.46 4.53
N PRO A 141 4.17 24.76 3.30
CA PRO A 141 3.72 25.94 2.59
C PRO A 141 2.23 25.85 2.21
N ASN A 142 1.72 24.66 1.89
CA ASN A 142 0.32 24.45 1.53
C ASN A 142 -0.49 23.92 2.72
N LYS A 143 -1.64 24.55 3.00
CA LYS A 143 -2.55 24.14 4.09
C LYS A 143 -3.06 22.70 3.97
N GLU A 144 -3.20 22.19 2.75
CA GLU A 144 -3.67 20.83 2.50
C GLU A 144 -2.66 19.74 2.90
N ASP A 145 -1.39 20.11 3.05
CA ASP A 145 -0.29 19.23 3.48
C ASP A 145 -0.09 19.29 5.01
N TYR A 146 -0.92 20.03 5.76
CA TYR A 146 -0.81 20.12 7.22
C TYR A 146 -1.17 18.80 7.89
N GLY A 147 -0.52 18.56 9.04
CA GLY A 147 -0.70 17.36 9.84
C GLY A 147 0.37 16.31 9.59
N GLN A 148 0.11 15.12 10.10
CA GLN A 148 0.96 13.94 9.99
C GLN A 148 0.98 13.43 8.54
N PRO A 149 2.16 13.22 7.95
CA PRO A 149 2.32 12.46 6.70
C PRO A 149 1.70 11.08 6.81
N GLY A 150 0.85 10.73 5.85
CA GLY A 150 -0.03 9.57 5.91
C GLY A 150 -1.44 9.89 6.39
N PHE A 151 -1.74 11.11 6.84
CA PHE A 151 -3.10 11.53 7.23
C PHE A 151 -3.44 12.96 6.81
N THR A 152 -2.64 13.58 5.96
CA THR A 152 -2.92 14.93 5.48
C THR A 152 -4.19 14.94 4.62
N LEU A 153 -4.89 16.08 4.58
CA LEU A 153 -6.11 16.22 3.78
C LEU A 153 -5.85 15.94 2.30
N ALA A 154 -4.68 16.36 1.79
CA ALA A 154 -4.32 16.19 0.40
C ALA A 154 -4.09 14.70 0.04
N GLU A 155 -3.40 13.92 0.88
CA GLU A 155 -3.20 12.47 0.69
C GLU A 155 -4.53 11.72 0.71
N ARG A 156 -5.38 12.01 1.70
CA ARG A 156 -6.69 11.39 1.86
C ARG A 156 -7.60 11.65 0.65
N LYS A 157 -7.64 12.89 0.17
CA LYS A 157 -8.41 13.27 -1.02
C LYS A 157 -7.92 12.54 -2.27
N ARG A 158 -6.61 12.56 -2.55
CA ARG A 158 -6.06 11.89 -3.74
C ARG A 158 -6.28 10.38 -3.72
N PHE A 159 -6.09 9.74 -2.57
CA PHE A 159 -6.39 8.32 -2.43
C PHE A 159 -7.88 8.03 -2.66
N GLY A 160 -8.78 8.84 -2.06
CA GLY A 160 -10.21 8.73 -2.29
C GLY A 160 -10.61 8.94 -3.76
N THR A 161 -9.94 9.84 -4.49
CA THR A 161 -10.11 10.02 -5.94
C THR A 161 -9.69 8.76 -6.69
N ILE A 162 -8.51 8.19 -6.41
CA ILE A 162 -8.04 6.96 -7.06
C ILE A 162 -9.05 5.82 -6.88
N LEU A 163 -9.60 5.64 -5.68
CA LEU A 163 -10.59 4.58 -5.41
C LEU A 163 -11.90 4.77 -6.21
N LYS A 164 -12.30 6.02 -6.46
CA LYS A 164 -13.57 6.36 -7.14
C LYS A 164 -13.45 6.34 -8.66
N GLU A 165 -12.36 6.86 -9.23
CA GLU A 165 -12.21 7.14 -10.67
C GLU A 165 -11.90 5.90 -11.52
N CYS A 166 -11.99 4.68 -10.98
CA CYS A 166 -11.72 3.41 -11.67
C CYS A 166 -12.83 3.01 -12.67
N VAL A 167 -13.19 3.86 -13.63
CA VAL A 167 -14.41 3.69 -14.44
C VAL A 167 -14.49 2.35 -15.20
N ARG A 168 -13.40 1.85 -15.78
CA ARG A 168 -13.39 0.58 -16.56
C ARG A 168 -13.31 -0.69 -15.70
N LEU A 169 -12.68 -0.59 -14.53
CA LEU A 169 -12.54 -1.69 -13.58
C LEU A 169 -13.77 -1.86 -12.67
N GLY A 170 -14.66 -0.85 -12.63
CA GLY A 170 -15.51 -0.60 -11.46
C GLY A 170 -14.69 0.05 -10.34
N LYS A 171 -15.35 0.62 -9.34
CA LYS A 171 -14.67 1.27 -8.20
C LYS A 171 -13.68 0.29 -7.54
N LEU A 172 -12.57 0.81 -7.01
CA LEU A 172 -11.71 0.02 -6.12
C LEU A 172 -12.29 0.10 -4.71
N ILE A 173 -12.56 -1.07 -4.15
CA ILE A 173 -13.12 -1.25 -2.81
C ILE A 173 -11.97 -1.54 -1.86
N ASP A 174 -11.92 -0.81 -0.74
CA ASP A 174 -11.05 -1.15 0.38
C ASP A 174 -11.58 -2.43 1.05
N ALA A 175 -10.89 -3.54 0.85
CA ALA A 175 -11.35 -4.86 1.29
C ALA A 175 -11.49 -4.96 2.80
N TYR A 176 -10.63 -4.27 3.57
CA TYR A 176 -10.75 -4.24 5.03
C TYR A 176 -12.04 -3.55 5.45
N ARG A 177 -12.32 -2.36 4.91
CA ARG A 177 -13.53 -1.59 5.25
C ARG A 177 -14.83 -2.16 4.68
N PHE A 178 -14.73 -2.96 3.63
CA PHE A 178 -15.86 -3.72 3.12
C PHE A 178 -16.36 -4.76 4.14
N LEU A 179 -15.45 -5.40 4.87
CA LEU A 179 -15.77 -6.40 5.90
C LEU A 179 -15.89 -5.84 7.32
N HIS A 180 -15.12 -4.78 7.63
CA HIS A 180 -14.98 -4.21 8.97
C HIS A 180 -15.38 -2.73 8.97
N THR A 181 -16.69 -2.49 9.10
CA THR A 181 -17.27 -1.14 9.08
C THR A 181 -16.93 -0.33 10.33
N ASP A 182 -16.74 -1.01 11.47
CA ASP A 182 -16.48 -0.37 12.76
C ASP A 182 -14.98 -0.19 13.04
N LYS A 183 -14.67 0.62 14.06
CA LYS A 183 -13.30 0.88 14.48
C LYS A 183 -12.81 -0.24 15.40
N ASP A 184 -11.84 -1.01 14.93
CA ASP A 184 -11.14 -1.98 15.76
C ASP A 184 -9.84 -1.38 16.31
N MET A 185 -9.80 -1.09 17.61
CA MET A 185 -8.62 -0.52 18.27
C MET A 185 -7.50 -1.52 18.57
N ASN A 186 -7.82 -2.82 18.50
CA ASN A 186 -6.92 -3.91 18.83
C ASN A 186 -6.09 -4.29 17.60
N CYS A 187 -6.75 -4.64 16.49
CA CYS A 187 -6.09 -5.12 15.29
C CYS A 187 -6.29 -4.21 14.06
N GLY A 188 -7.18 -3.23 14.05
CA GLY A 188 -7.51 -2.47 12.83
C GLY A 188 -6.46 -1.49 12.28
N PHE A 189 -5.20 -1.61 12.68
CA PHE A 189 -4.11 -0.71 12.27
C PHE A 189 -2.89 -1.52 11.82
N SER A 190 -2.11 -0.94 10.91
CA SER A 190 -0.91 -1.59 10.34
C SER A 190 0.39 -0.87 10.69
N TRP A 191 0.30 0.35 11.24
CA TRP A 191 1.43 1.12 11.76
C TRP A 191 1.17 1.53 13.20
N SER A 192 2.20 1.39 14.04
CA SER A 192 2.21 1.90 15.41
C SER A 192 3.38 2.86 15.62
N GLY A 193 3.09 3.98 16.27
CA GLY A 193 4.08 4.90 16.75
C GLY A 193 5.01 4.27 17.79
N ASN A 194 6.18 4.89 17.96
CA ASN A 194 7.15 4.48 18.97
C ASN A 194 6.48 4.41 20.36
N PRO A 195 6.77 3.37 21.17
CA PRO A 195 6.21 3.22 22.51
C PRO A 195 6.56 4.38 23.45
N ILE A 196 7.55 5.20 23.11
CA ILE A 196 7.99 6.36 23.88
C ILE A 196 7.80 7.65 23.05
N GLY A 197 7.53 8.75 23.74
CA GLY A 197 7.42 10.08 23.15
C GLY A 197 6.05 10.38 22.56
N LYS A 198 6.00 11.40 21.69
CA LYS A 198 4.73 12.00 21.23
C LYS A 198 3.81 11.04 20.48
N HIS A 199 4.34 9.96 19.91
CA HIS A 199 3.57 8.96 19.15
C HIS A 199 3.15 7.74 19.98
N ARG A 200 3.43 7.72 21.30
CA ARG A 200 3.01 6.62 22.18
C ARG A 200 1.50 6.40 22.08
N GLY A 201 1.12 5.14 21.84
CA GLY A 201 -0.28 4.69 21.71
C GLY A 201 -0.97 5.10 20.42
N LYS A 202 -0.28 5.78 19.50
CA LYS A 202 -0.87 6.29 18.26
C LYS A 202 -0.61 5.32 17.13
N LYS A 203 -1.70 4.89 16.49
CA LYS A 203 -1.73 3.93 15.40
C LYS A 203 -2.42 4.50 14.16
N MET A 204 -2.03 4.00 13.00
CA MET A 204 -2.55 4.33 11.67
C MET A 204 -2.76 3.05 10.85
N ARG A 205 -3.77 3.00 9.99
CA ARG A 205 -3.94 1.95 8.98
C ARG A 205 -3.45 2.51 7.64
N ILE A 206 -2.30 2.04 7.19
CA ILE A 206 -1.65 2.52 5.96
C ILE A 206 -1.42 1.42 4.93
N ASP A 207 -1.66 0.17 5.31
CA ASP A 207 -1.56 -0.99 4.44
C ASP A 207 -2.95 -1.45 4.01
N TYR A 208 -3.08 -1.78 2.72
CA TYR A 208 -4.37 -2.04 2.10
C TYR A 208 -4.32 -3.27 1.21
N PHE A 209 -5.50 -3.86 1.04
CA PHE A 209 -5.89 -4.43 -0.23
C PHE A 209 -7.08 -3.62 -0.77
N THR A 210 -6.88 -3.02 -1.93
CA THR A 210 -7.95 -2.40 -2.71
C THR A 210 -8.28 -3.33 -3.87
N VAL A 211 -9.56 -3.64 -4.04
CA VAL A 211 -10.00 -4.74 -4.91
C VAL A 211 -11.04 -4.18 -5.87
N SER A 212 -10.91 -4.52 -7.16
CA SER A 212 -11.94 -4.16 -8.15
C SER A 212 -13.30 -4.66 -7.70
N GLU A 213 -14.33 -3.83 -7.86
CA GLU A 213 -15.71 -4.16 -7.50
C GLU A 213 -16.19 -5.52 -8.06
N LYS A 214 -15.69 -5.94 -9.23
CA LYS A 214 -15.95 -7.25 -9.85
C LYS A 214 -15.55 -8.46 -8.98
N LEU A 215 -14.67 -8.27 -7.99
CA LEU A 215 -14.19 -9.32 -7.09
C LEU A 215 -14.75 -9.18 -5.66
N LYS A 216 -15.61 -8.19 -5.38
CA LYS A 216 -16.04 -7.89 -4.00
C LYS A 216 -16.73 -9.05 -3.32
N ASP A 217 -17.61 -9.75 -4.05
CA ASP A 217 -18.41 -10.85 -3.51
C ASP A 217 -17.58 -12.13 -3.31
N ARG A 218 -16.31 -12.12 -3.74
CA ARG A 218 -15.35 -13.21 -3.52
C ARG A 218 -14.47 -12.96 -2.29
N ILE A 219 -14.53 -11.79 -1.67
CA ILE A 219 -13.74 -11.46 -0.48
C ILE A 219 -14.30 -12.27 0.70
N VAL A 220 -13.46 -13.10 1.32
CA VAL A 220 -13.84 -13.94 2.46
C VAL A 220 -13.44 -13.28 3.78
N ALA A 221 -12.19 -12.84 3.86
CA ALA A 221 -11.62 -12.25 5.06
C ALA A 221 -10.51 -11.26 4.69
N CYS A 222 -10.37 -10.18 5.45
CA CYS A 222 -9.28 -9.22 5.30
C CYS A 222 -8.86 -8.80 6.71
N GLU A 223 -7.82 -9.44 7.24
CA GLU A 223 -7.43 -9.31 8.65
C GLU A 223 -6.08 -8.65 8.77
N MET A 224 -5.90 -7.82 9.79
CA MET A 224 -4.59 -7.24 10.11
C MET A 224 -3.85 -8.19 11.04
N HIS A 225 -2.61 -8.52 10.70
CA HIS A 225 -1.77 -9.39 11.50
C HIS A 225 -0.70 -8.63 12.28
N GLY A 226 -0.37 -9.18 13.44
CA GLY A 226 0.60 -8.64 14.39
C GLY A 226 -0.04 -7.92 15.59
N HIS A 227 0.77 -7.67 16.61
CA HIS A 227 0.33 -6.94 17.81
C HIS A 227 1.36 -5.88 18.23
N GLY A 228 0.87 -4.72 18.66
CA GLY A 228 1.72 -3.65 19.19
C GLY A 228 2.67 -3.06 18.14
N ILE A 229 3.98 -3.21 18.35
CA ILE A 229 5.03 -2.74 17.44
C ILE A 229 5.35 -3.76 16.32
N GLU A 230 4.83 -4.98 16.43
CA GLU A 230 5.03 -6.08 15.49
C GLU A 230 3.87 -6.18 14.48
N LEU A 231 3.23 -5.06 14.14
CA LEU A 231 2.17 -5.05 13.12
C LEU A 231 2.78 -5.28 11.73
N GLU A 232 2.31 -6.32 11.03
CA GLU A 232 2.90 -6.80 9.76
C GLU A 232 2.05 -6.44 8.52
N GLY A 233 0.86 -5.89 8.72
CA GLY A 233 -0.08 -5.49 7.65
C GLY A 233 -1.24 -6.49 7.45
N PRO A 234 -2.12 -6.24 6.45
CA PRO A 234 -3.26 -7.09 6.18
C PRO A 234 -2.90 -8.40 5.49
N VAL A 235 -3.74 -9.41 5.70
CA VAL A 235 -3.87 -10.62 4.88
C VAL A 235 -5.28 -10.66 4.30
N LEU A 236 -5.38 -10.81 2.99
CA LEU A 236 -6.63 -10.93 2.27
C LEU A 236 -6.84 -12.36 1.75
N SER A 237 -8.02 -12.91 2.01
CA SER A 237 -8.47 -14.22 1.54
C SER A 237 -9.68 -14.10 0.62
N PHE A 238 -9.71 -14.91 -0.42
CA PHE A 238 -10.81 -15.01 -1.38
C PHE A 238 -11.39 -16.42 -1.41
N THR A 239 -12.66 -16.56 -1.81
CA THR A 239 -13.24 -17.86 -2.15
C THR A 239 -12.59 -18.40 -3.42
N HIS A 240 -12.47 -19.72 -3.53
CA HIS A 240 -12.05 -20.35 -4.79
C HIS A 240 -13.03 -19.99 -5.92
N ALA A 241 -12.49 -19.85 -7.13
CA ALA A 241 -13.28 -19.71 -8.35
C ALA A 241 -13.78 -21.08 -8.83
#